data_AF-A0A4Y7SHD3-F1
#
_entry.id   AF-A0A4Y7SHD3-F1
#
_cell.length_a   1.000
_cell.length_b   1.000
_cell.length_c   1.000
_cell.angle_alpha   90.00
_cell.angle_beta   90.00
_cell.angle_gamma   90.00
#
_symmetry.space_group_name_H-M   'P 1'
#
loop_
_entity.id
_entity.type
_entity.pdbx_description
1 polymer ?
#
loop_
_entity_poly.entity_id
_entity_poly.type
_entity_poly.pdbx_seq_one_letter_code
_entity_poly.pdbx_strand_id
1 'polypeptide(L)'
;MSRNNNMSSTTTLASTPTKLKRTYSLMLSPSKDSQQVNAKPSKTAPTQQQIFSWTLTPDAIASCHVRDVLSLQERTESAPTNKHAGSDFYWLGRVPCRNVRVMGLVVEVTQYELRALYTVDDGTGVLECVQRTPAVKRMPEPGKPPPILPEYLPPAANVGDSVCVVGRAQRKGEFWQVTIDSIERSSSINDELKHYLAVRKLHETHYDLEEPFEPPIPEKHKPEPAGLPTPMARKPPAPSDDAGLSTPTKKPALSTRLPRQAESSRIPAKYAALPRSKAGPAPLPSSPPTVIASSPTKSEHVPATPTKLRHPSRLQHIELTQNTFRIYLKYFMDNGPTHHNTDHDDDFDPFSTSFLYDPSTPTKDSTPRPTGFSKRTAQTRPSIEPIDFTLTPRKEQNTLRGYSISYLRRVPELALLAHRVAKQENRAARKVAKTRPSNSSKPPSSAMRQPSTPTPKDVKRLFIRAVNELYREGSIVIWDCPSHPCSDLSPGDSSFLWKMSTSIGPSANTTTSTLPPTHTEDNSGNLSDPDPNEDVYVPLTPSFLGSQLEGIIPIVQKAERARQPPGKNNGAPAYSGASTEGMVRYLKRKDDRWAYLHVDSVEAALGYLDGEGRAWMCGQEQWQLTV
;
A
#
# COMPACT_ATOMS: atom_id res chain seq x y z
N MET A 1 13.73 55.72 -42.40
CA MET A 1 12.26 55.92 -42.54
C MET A 1 11.60 55.38 -41.28
N SER A 2 10.73 56.16 -40.65
CA SER A 2 10.23 55.91 -39.30
C SER A 2 9.02 54.98 -39.25
N ARG A 3 8.85 54.25 -38.14
CA ARG A 3 7.57 54.15 -37.39
C ARG A 3 7.79 53.42 -36.05
N ASN A 4 7.97 54.21 -34.99
CA ASN A 4 7.68 53.77 -33.62
C ASN A 4 6.16 53.75 -33.43
N ASN A 5 5.63 52.78 -32.69
CA ASN A 5 4.30 52.87 -32.08
C ASN A 5 4.39 52.41 -30.61
N ASN A 6 4.48 53.38 -29.71
CA ASN A 6 4.19 53.18 -28.29
C ASN A 6 2.67 53.24 -28.11
N MET A 7 2.08 52.26 -27.43
CA MET A 7 0.79 52.42 -26.76
C MET A 7 0.87 51.84 -25.35
N SER A 8 0.93 52.72 -24.37
CA SER A 8 0.71 52.42 -22.96
C SER A 8 -0.73 52.76 -22.62
N SER A 9 -1.50 51.78 -22.14
CA SER A 9 -2.86 51.99 -21.64
C SER A 9 -2.93 51.57 -20.17
N THR A 10 -2.76 52.53 -19.27
CA THR A 10 -2.89 52.33 -17.82
C THR A 10 -4.35 52.52 -17.41
N THR A 11 -5.08 51.42 -17.21
CA THR A 11 -6.48 51.48 -16.73
C THR A 11 -6.54 51.30 -15.22
N THR A 12 -6.68 52.41 -14.51
CA THR A 12 -6.87 52.42 -13.04
C THR A 12 -8.36 52.35 -12.73
N LEU A 13 -8.84 51.28 -12.07
CA LEU A 13 -10.22 51.19 -11.58
C LEU A 13 -10.24 51.15 -10.05
N ALA A 14 -10.82 52.18 -9.45
CA ALA A 14 -11.00 52.29 -8.01
C ALA A 14 -12.21 51.45 -7.55
N SER A 15 -12.04 50.68 -6.48
CA SER A 15 -13.11 49.91 -5.84
C SER A 15 -13.74 50.69 -4.69
N THR A 16 -15.05 50.91 -4.74
CA THR A 16 -15.83 51.55 -3.67
C THR A 16 -16.39 50.51 -2.69
N PRO A 17 -16.22 50.66 -1.37
CA PRO A 17 -16.74 49.71 -0.38
C PRO A 17 -18.22 49.97 -0.04
N THR A 18 -19.12 49.10 -0.50
CA THR A 18 -20.55 49.13 -0.15
C THR A 18 -20.80 48.56 1.24
N LYS A 19 -21.05 49.46 2.22
CA LYS A 19 -21.51 49.10 3.57
C LYS A 19 -22.93 48.52 3.52
N LEU A 20 -23.07 47.22 3.75
CA LEU A 20 -24.39 46.61 4.00
C LEU A 20 -24.87 46.95 5.42
N LYS A 21 -26.13 47.40 5.52
CA LYS A 21 -26.71 47.94 6.75
C LYS A 21 -27.17 46.84 7.69
N ARG A 22 -26.88 47.04 8.96
CA ARG A 22 -27.39 46.26 10.10
C ARG A 22 -28.82 46.72 10.40
N THR A 23 -29.81 45.88 10.12
CA THR A 23 -31.21 46.08 10.54
C THR A 23 -31.49 45.31 11.82
N TYR A 24 -32.24 45.95 12.72
CA TYR A 24 -32.61 45.41 14.04
C TYR A 24 -34.12 45.27 14.12
N SER A 25 -34.58 44.45 15.07
CA SER A 25 -35.94 44.42 15.62
C SER A 25 -37.05 43.90 14.70
N LEU A 26 -37.71 42.83 15.14
CA LEU A 26 -39.02 42.98 15.78
C LEU A 26 -39.32 41.74 16.64
N MET A 27 -39.74 41.98 17.90
CA MET A 27 -40.32 40.93 18.73
C MET A 27 -41.76 40.67 18.28
N LEU A 28 -42.13 39.40 18.10
CA LEU A 28 -43.51 38.96 18.05
C LEU A 28 -43.72 37.73 18.94
N SER A 29 -44.82 37.77 19.69
CA SER A 29 -45.15 36.84 20.78
C SER A 29 -45.59 35.45 20.27
N PRO A 30 -45.49 34.40 21.11
CA PRO A 30 -45.90 33.05 20.72
C PRO A 30 -47.43 32.88 20.77
N SER A 31 -48.08 32.97 19.61
CA SER A 31 -49.46 32.50 19.48
C SER A 31 -49.50 30.96 19.49
N LYS A 32 -50.04 30.40 20.58
CA LYS A 32 -50.56 29.03 20.58
C LYS A 32 -51.77 28.99 19.66
N ASP A 33 -51.64 28.38 18.48
CA ASP A 33 -52.80 27.92 17.72
C ASP A 33 -52.64 26.45 17.36
N SER A 34 -53.56 25.63 17.90
CA SER A 34 -53.46 24.17 17.90
C SER A 34 -54.11 23.57 16.66
N GLN A 35 -53.57 23.89 15.48
CA GLN A 35 -53.93 23.15 14.27
C GLN A 35 -53.19 21.81 14.24
N GLN A 36 -53.89 20.77 14.68
CA GLN A 36 -53.44 19.38 14.59
C GLN A 36 -53.56 18.87 13.14
N VAL A 37 -52.81 19.51 12.24
CA VAL A 37 -52.68 19.06 10.84
C VAL A 37 -52.00 17.70 10.87
N ASN A 38 -52.58 16.73 10.16
CA ASN A 38 -52.15 15.33 10.15
C ASN A 38 -50.84 15.17 9.34
N ALA A 39 -49.75 15.69 9.89
CA ALA A 39 -48.45 15.75 9.25
C ALA A 39 -47.91 14.34 9.04
N LYS A 40 -47.93 13.89 7.78
CA LYS A 40 -47.31 12.64 7.33
C LYS A 40 -45.86 12.63 7.85
N PRO A 41 -45.44 11.63 8.64
CA PRO A 41 -44.12 11.64 9.26
C PRO A 41 -43.06 11.73 8.16
N SER A 42 -42.23 12.77 8.21
CA SER A 42 -41.12 12.93 7.28
C SER A 42 -40.20 11.73 7.42
N LYS A 43 -39.91 11.04 6.30
CA LYS A 43 -38.95 9.94 6.30
C LYS A 43 -37.60 10.49 6.75
N THR A 44 -37.21 10.16 7.97
CA THR A 44 -35.88 10.52 8.49
C THR A 44 -34.86 9.70 7.71
N ALA A 45 -33.80 10.35 7.21
CA ALA A 45 -32.74 9.67 6.49
C ALA A 45 -32.14 8.53 7.35
N PRO A 46 -31.82 7.37 6.76
CA PRO A 46 -31.34 6.22 7.51
C PRO A 46 -30.00 6.53 8.19
N THR A 47 -29.89 6.15 9.46
CA THR A 47 -28.66 6.33 10.24
C THR A 47 -27.53 5.45 9.69
N GLN A 48 -26.28 5.87 9.85
CA GLN A 48 -25.11 5.10 9.43
C GLN A 48 -25.08 3.70 10.07
N GLN A 49 -25.58 3.55 11.29
CA GLN A 49 -25.68 2.26 11.97
C GLN A 49 -26.73 1.34 11.31
N GLN A 50 -27.89 1.87 10.88
CA GLN A 50 -28.89 1.09 10.12
C GLN A 50 -28.34 0.64 8.77
N ILE A 51 -27.65 1.54 8.06
CA ILE A 51 -26.95 1.21 6.80
C ILE A 51 -25.93 0.10 7.03
N PHE A 52 -25.04 0.26 8.00
CA PHE A 52 -24.04 -0.75 8.32
C PHE A 52 -24.68 -2.10 8.70
N SER A 53 -25.70 -2.11 9.56
CA SER A 53 -26.43 -3.32 9.92
C SER A 53 -27.07 -4.00 8.71
N TRP A 54 -27.57 -3.23 7.73
CA TRP A 54 -28.06 -3.79 6.48
C TRP A 54 -26.94 -4.42 5.64
N THR A 55 -25.74 -3.83 5.57
CA THR A 55 -24.60 -4.44 4.85
C THR A 55 -24.09 -5.78 5.43
N LEU A 56 -24.65 -6.23 6.57
CA LEU A 56 -24.38 -7.54 7.16
C LEU A 56 -25.42 -8.61 6.77
N THR A 57 -26.50 -8.24 6.07
CA THR A 57 -27.53 -9.19 5.60
C THR A 57 -27.10 -9.88 4.30
N PRO A 58 -27.62 -11.08 3.99
CA PRO A 58 -27.38 -11.72 2.69
C PRO A 58 -27.95 -10.91 1.51
N ASP A 59 -28.99 -10.12 1.74
CA ASP A 59 -29.62 -9.29 0.70
C ASP A 59 -28.74 -8.10 0.27
N ALA A 60 -27.73 -7.74 1.08
CA ALA A 60 -26.72 -6.72 0.76
C ALA A 60 -25.50 -7.25 -0.01
N ILE A 61 -25.55 -8.50 -0.52
CA ILE A 61 -24.54 -9.03 -1.45
C ILE A 61 -24.79 -8.41 -2.84
N ALA A 62 -24.04 -7.34 -3.16
CA ALA A 62 -24.18 -6.65 -4.43
C ALA A 62 -23.67 -7.53 -5.59
N SER A 63 -24.52 -7.78 -6.60
CA SER A 63 -24.10 -8.48 -7.83
C SER A 63 -23.58 -7.43 -8.81
N CYS A 64 -22.31 -7.51 -9.18
CA CYS A 64 -21.63 -6.45 -9.92
C CYS A 64 -20.58 -7.02 -10.91
N HIS A 65 -20.02 -6.14 -11.72
CA HIS A 65 -18.85 -6.40 -12.55
C HIS A 65 -17.55 -6.29 -11.74
N VAL A 66 -16.43 -6.74 -12.31
CA VAL A 66 -15.10 -6.46 -11.75
C VAL A 66 -14.84 -4.96 -11.68
N ARG A 67 -15.13 -4.23 -12.76
CA ARG A 67 -14.93 -2.77 -12.83
C ARG A 67 -15.64 -2.00 -11.72
N ASP A 68 -16.80 -2.49 -11.30
CA ASP A 68 -17.58 -1.92 -10.20
C ASP A 68 -16.89 -2.10 -8.85
N VAL A 69 -16.27 -3.28 -8.61
CA VAL A 69 -15.45 -3.52 -7.42
C VAL A 69 -14.23 -2.60 -7.41
N LEU A 70 -13.61 -2.38 -8.57
CA LEU A 70 -12.46 -1.48 -8.72
C LEU A 70 -12.80 0.01 -8.51
N SER A 71 -14.07 0.40 -8.72
CA SER A 71 -14.56 1.78 -8.62
C SER A 71 -15.32 2.09 -7.32
N LEU A 72 -15.43 1.13 -6.40
CA LEU A 72 -16.10 1.29 -5.10
C LEU A 72 -15.58 2.53 -4.34
N GLN A 73 -16.52 3.30 -3.79
CA GLN A 73 -16.20 4.54 -3.09
C GLN A 73 -16.18 4.35 -1.56
N GLU A 74 -15.13 4.84 -0.91
CA GLU A 74 -15.07 5.00 0.54
C GLU A 74 -15.65 6.37 0.90
N ARG A 75 -16.76 6.39 1.67
CA ARG A 75 -17.48 7.64 1.98
C ARG A 75 -16.76 8.44 3.07
N THR A 76 -15.85 9.30 2.65
CA THR A 76 -14.96 10.11 3.50
C THR A 76 -15.59 11.39 4.08
N GLU A 77 -16.77 11.78 3.61
CA GLU A 77 -17.22 13.18 3.60
C GLU A 77 -17.69 13.81 4.94
N SER A 78 -17.71 13.09 6.07
CA SER A 78 -18.40 13.61 7.28
C SER A 78 -17.78 13.35 8.66
N ALA A 79 -16.61 12.71 8.80
CA ALA A 79 -15.99 12.48 10.12
C ALA A 79 -14.43 12.48 10.07
N PRO A 80 -13.76 13.62 10.26
CA PRO A 80 -12.30 13.75 10.06
C PRO A 80 -11.40 13.18 11.17
N THR A 81 -11.89 12.31 12.08
CA THR A 81 -11.24 12.09 13.39
C THR A 81 -10.77 10.68 13.76
N ASN A 82 -10.94 9.63 12.93
CA ASN A 82 -10.39 8.29 13.24
C ASN A 82 -9.84 7.52 12.04
N LYS A 83 -8.65 7.92 11.58
CA LYS A 83 -7.89 7.37 10.42
C LYS A 83 -7.42 5.90 10.56
N HIS A 84 -7.96 5.14 11.51
CA HIS A 84 -7.52 3.78 11.88
C HIS A 84 -8.66 2.76 12.06
N ALA A 85 -9.93 3.19 12.02
CA ALA A 85 -11.07 2.28 11.88
C ALA A 85 -11.47 2.28 10.40
N GLY A 86 -10.88 1.37 9.61
CA GLY A 86 -11.16 1.29 8.16
C GLY A 86 -12.65 1.08 7.89
N SER A 87 -13.16 1.70 6.82
CA SER A 87 -14.57 1.62 6.46
C SER A 87 -15.00 0.17 6.26
N ASP A 88 -15.92 -0.32 7.10
CA ASP A 88 -16.34 -1.71 7.09
C ASP A 88 -17.24 -2.09 5.90
N PHE A 89 -17.65 -1.09 5.11
CA PHE A 89 -18.43 -1.18 3.87
C PHE A 89 -18.08 0.01 2.94
N TYR A 90 -18.44 -0.11 1.66
CA TYR A 90 -18.17 0.84 0.57
C TYR A 90 -19.47 1.17 -0.19
N TRP A 91 -19.41 2.04 -1.19
CA TRP A 91 -20.56 2.43 -2.01
C TRP A 91 -20.38 2.03 -3.47
N LEU A 92 -21.37 1.31 -4.01
CA LEU A 92 -21.55 1.02 -5.43
C LEU A 92 -22.71 1.89 -5.95
N GLY A 93 -22.37 3.00 -6.62
CA GLY A 93 -23.32 4.07 -6.88
C GLY A 93 -23.98 4.52 -5.58
N ARG A 94 -25.31 4.48 -5.51
CA ARG A 94 -26.04 4.78 -4.28
C ARG A 94 -26.13 3.62 -3.28
N VAL A 95 -25.76 2.39 -3.61
CA VAL A 95 -26.00 1.22 -2.75
C VAL A 95 -24.77 0.90 -1.88
N PRO A 96 -24.90 0.86 -0.55
CA PRO A 96 -23.80 0.52 0.34
C PRO A 96 -23.56 -1.00 0.35
N CYS A 97 -22.36 -1.46 0.02
CA CYS A 97 -22.04 -2.89 -0.05
C CYS A 97 -20.77 -3.24 0.75
N ARG A 98 -20.73 -4.47 1.26
CA ARG A 98 -19.58 -5.04 1.95
C ARG A 98 -19.12 -6.33 1.28
N ASN A 99 -20.09 -7.14 0.91
CA ASN A 99 -19.89 -8.37 0.16
C ASN A 99 -20.38 -8.15 -1.27
N VAL A 100 -19.63 -8.70 -2.23
CA VAL A 100 -19.91 -8.61 -3.66
C VAL A 100 -20.05 -10.01 -4.25
N ARG A 101 -20.80 -10.11 -5.35
CA ARG A 101 -20.89 -11.28 -6.21
C ARG A 101 -20.42 -10.89 -7.61
N VAL A 102 -19.33 -11.48 -8.05
CA VAL A 102 -18.73 -11.30 -9.38
C VAL A 102 -18.74 -12.65 -10.09
N MET A 103 -18.96 -12.66 -11.40
CA MET A 103 -18.84 -13.85 -12.24
C MET A 103 -17.90 -13.57 -13.40
N GLY A 104 -16.98 -14.48 -13.68
CA GLY A 104 -15.98 -14.32 -14.75
C GLY A 104 -15.03 -15.51 -14.85
N LEU A 105 -14.06 -15.41 -15.74
CA LEU A 105 -13.06 -16.43 -16.05
C LEU A 105 -11.87 -16.38 -15.07
N VAL A 106 -11.45 -17.51 -14.53
CA VAL A 106 -10.18 -17.62 -13.79
C VAL A 106 -9.01 -17.56 -14.77
N VAL A 107 -8.21 -16.50 -14.73
CA VAL A 107 -7.03 -16.33 -15.60
C VAL A 107 -5.72 -16.76 -14.93
N GLU A 108 -5.64 -16.74 -13.59
CA GLU A 108 -4.49 -17.23 -12.83
C GLU A 108 -4.94 -17.89 -11.52
N VAL A 109 -4.21 -18.92 -11.07
CA VAL A 109 -4.35 -19.52 -9.74
C VAL A 109 -2.99 -19.64 -9.07
N THR A 110 -2.78 -18.93 -7.96
CA THR A 110 -1.54 -18.99 -7.17
C THR A 110 -1.82 -19.65 -5.82
N GLN A 111 -1.36 -20.89 -5.62
CA GLN A 111 -1.59 -21.63 -4.38
C GLN A 111 -0.47 -21.38 -3.35
N TYR A 112 -0.84 -21.08 -2.11
CA TYR A 112 0.03 -20.94 -0.95
C TYR A 112 -0.41 -21.90 0.17
N GLU A 113 0.45 -22.06 1.19
CA GLU A 113 0.23 -22.99 2.30
C GLU A 113 -1.06 -22.74 3.12
N LEU A 114 -1.56 -21.49 3.17
CA LEU A 114 -2.75 -21.11 3.96
C LEU A 114 -3.83 -20.35 3.15
N ARG A 115 -3.65 -20.21 1.83
CA ARG A 115 -4.58 -19.50 0.95
C ARG A 115 -4.36 -19.86 -0.53
N ALA A 116 -5.39 -19.73 -1.33
CA ALA A 116 -5.27 -19.62 -2.79
C ALA A 116 -5.59 -18.19 -3.22
N LEU A 117 -4.86 -17.69 -4.21
CA LEU A 117 -5.21 -16.48 -4.97
C LEU A 117 -5.79 -16.92 -6.30
N TYR A 118 -6.91 -16.33 -6.70
CA TYR A 118 -7.53 -16.48 -8.00
C TYR A 118 -7.58 -15.11 -8.65
N THR A 119 -7.05 -14.98 -9.85
CA THR A 119 -7.20 -13.77 -10.66
C THR A 119 -8.40 -14.00 -11.58
N VAL A 120 -9.44 -13.18 -11.45
CA VAL A 120 -10.72 -13.33 -12.17
C VAL A 120 -10.95 -12.15 -13.10
N ASP A 121 -11.31 -12.43 -14.35
CA ASP A 121 -11.59 -11.47 -15.42
C ASP A 121 -13.02 -11.65 -15.94
N ASP A 122 -13.82 -10.59 -15.99
CA ASP A 122 -15.19 -10.60 -16.54
C ASP A 122 -15.33 -9.77 -17.85
N GLY A 123 -14.20 -9.41 -18.46
CA GLY A 123 -14.12 -8.53 -19.63
C GLY A 123 -14.26 -7.04 -19.31
N THR A 124 -14.61 -6.66 -18.08
CA THR A 124 -14.65 -5.24 -17.62
C THR A 124 -13.40 -4.84 -16.86
N GLY A 125 -12.67 -5.80 -16.30
CA GLY A 125 -11.42 -5.64 -15.56
C GLY A 125 -10.98 -6.95 -14.91
N VAL A 126 -9.87 -6.88 -14.17
CA VAL A 126 -9.25 -8.05 -13.51
C VAL A 126 -9.18 -7.86 -12.00
N LEU A 127 -9.55 -8.88 -11.21
CA LEU A 127 -9.70 -8.82 -9.76
C LEU A 127 -8.93 -9.94 -9.03
N GLU A 128 -8.20 -9.59 -7.95
CA GLU A 128 -7.55 -10.56 -7.05
C GLU A 128 -8.55 -11.09 -6.01
N CYS A 129 -8.89 -12.37 -6.08
CA CYS A 129 -9.81 -13.05 -5.19
C CYS A 129 -9.06 -14.03 -4.26
N VAL A 130 -9.09 -13.76 -2.96
CA VAL A 130 -8.28 -14.43 -1.93
C VAL A 130 -9.13 -15.45 -1.15
N GLN A 131 -8.95 -16.74 -1.43
CA GLN A 131 -9.57 -17.81 -0.63
C GLN A 131 -8.64 -18.19 0.52
N ARG A 132 -9.06 -17.91 1.76
CA ARG A 132 -8.30 -18.33 2.95
C ARG A 132 -8.68 -19.75 3.31
N THR A 133 -7.70 -20.63 3.48
CA THR A 133 -7.95 -21.94 4.07
C THR A 133 -8.47 -21.72 5.50
N PRO A 134 -9.66 -22.21 5.88
CA PRO A 134 -10.16 -22.03 7.24
C PRO A 134 -9.17 -22.68 8.19
N ALA A 135 -8.58 -21.88 9.08
CA ALA A 135 -7.64 -22.38 10.07
C ALA A 135 -8.37 -23.42 10.94
N VAL A 136 -8.03 -24.70 10.73
CA VAL A 136 -8.65 -25.82 11.45
C VAL A 136 -8.26 -25.72 12.92
N LYS A 137 -9.07 -25.00 13.70
CA LYS A 137 -8.98 -24.87 15.16
C LYS A 137 -9.36 -26.18 15.85
N ARG A 138 -8.75 -27.29 15.47
CA ARG A 138 -8.71 -28.49 16.29
C ARG A 138 -7.75 -28.21 17.43
N MET A 139 -8.28 -27.90 18.61
CA MET A 139 -7.52 -28.13 19.83
C MET A 139 -7.11 -29.61 19.82
N PRO A 140 -5.84 -29.95 20.06
CA PRO A 140 -5.41 -31.34 20.08
C PRO A 140 -6.09 -32.04 21.25
N GLU A 141 -6.97 -33.01 20.97
CA GLU A 141 -7.46 -33.91 22.00
C GLU A 141 -6.29 -34.72 22.55
N PRO A 142 -6.04 -34.69 23.88
CA PRO A 142 -4.90 -35.40 24.46
C PRO A 142 -5.07 -36.91 24.25
N GLY A 143 -4.06 -37.54 23.66
CA GLY A 143 -3.99 -39.00 23.48
C GLY A 143 -4.32 -39.51 22.06
N LYS A 144 -4.82 -38.67 21.15
CA LYS A 144 -4.94 -39.06 19.72
C LYS A 144 -3.66 -38.70 18.96
N PRO A 145 -3.19 -39.55 18.02
CA PRO A 145 -2.07 -39.19 17.16
C PRO A 145 -2.39 -37.89 16.41
N PRO A 146 -1.39 -37.01 16.18
CA PRO A 146 -1.65 -35.72 15.56
C PRO A 146 -2.33 -35.93 14.22
N PRO A 147 -3.44 -35.23 13.93
CA PRO A 147 -4.08 -35.35 12.63
C PRO A 147 -3.05 -35.01 11.56
N ILE A 148 -2.96 -35.87 10.55
CA ILE A 148 -2.16 -35.67 9.34
C ILE A 148 -2.37 -34.24 8.88
N LEU A 149 -1.29 -33.55 8.46
CA LEU A 149 -1.33 -32.18 7.93
C LEU A 149 -2.59 -32.01 7.08
N PRO A 150 -3.41 -30.96 7.28
CA PRO A 150 -4.50 -30.69 6.34
C PRO A 150 -3.90 -30.67 4.94
N GLU A 151 -4.27 -31.70 4.18
CA GLU A 151 -3.89 -31.89 2.79
C GLU A 151 -4.23 -30.59 2.07
N TYR A 152 -3.29 -30.06 1.28
CA TYR A 152 -3.48 -28.77 0.61
C TYR A 152 -4.82 -28.81 -0.10
N LEU A 153 -5.77 -27.98 0.32
CA LEU A 153 -7.09 -27.97 -0.30
C LEU A 153 -6.87 -27.71 -1.79
N PRO A 154 -7.28 -28.65 -2.68
CA PRO A 154 -7.12 -28.43 -4.11
C PRO A 154 -7.86 -27.14 -4.47
N PRO A 155 -7.34 -26.35 -5.42
CA PRO A 155 -7.98 -25.11 -5.80
C PRO A 155 -9.41 -25.40 -6.27
N ALA A 156 -10.36 -24.58 -5.82
CA ALA A 156 -11.80 -24.78 -6.06
C ALA A 156 -12.17 -24.62 -7.55
N ALA A 157 -11.30 -23.96 -8.32
CA ALA A 157 -11.37 -23.79 -9.76
C ALA A 157 -9.95 -23.75 -10.35
N ASN A 158 -9.82 -24.04 -11.65
CA ASN A 158 -8.57 -23.99 -12.40
C ASN A 158 -8.59 -22.80 -13.38
N VAL A 159 -7.42 -22.47 -13.94
CA VAL A 159 -7.34 -21.50 -15.04
C VAL A 159 -8.22 -21.96 -16.21
N GLY A 160 -9.03 -21.06 -16.75
CA GLY A 160 -10.01 -21.32 -17.80
C GLY A 160 -11.40 -21.75 -17.30
N ASP A 161 -11.61 -21.93 -16.00
CA ASP A 161 -12.96 -22.12 -15.44
C ASP A 161 -13.70 -20.77 -15.33
N SER A 162 -14.96 -20.72 -15.77
CA SER A 162 -15.87 -19.63 -15.40
C SER A 162 -16.41 -19.89 -13.98
N VAL A 163 -16.36 -18.89 -13.11
CA VAL A 163 -16.66 -19.00 -11.67
C VAL A 163 -17.58 -17.91 -11.18
N CYS A 164 -18.47 -18.24 -10.25
CA CYS A 164 -19.17 -17.30 -9.39
C CYS A 164 -18.37 -17.12 -8.10
N VAL A 165 -17.91 -15.90 -7.81
CA VAL A 165 -17.21 -15.56 -6.56
C VAL A 165 -18.11 -14.67 -5.71
N VAL A 166 -18.41 -15.13 -4.51
CA VAL A 166 -19.04 -14.32 -3.46
C VAL A 166 -18.04 -14.08 -2.34
N GLY A 167 -17.87 -12.83 -1.92
CA GLY A 167 -16.94 -12.52 -0.84
C GLY A 167 -16.89 -11.05 -0.46
N ARG A 168 -16.10 -10.74 0.56
CA ARG A 168 -15.92 -9.39 1.07
C ARG A 168 -14.94 -8.58 0.22
N ALA A 169 -15.40 -7.48 -0.37
CA ALA A 169 -14.52 -6.50 -0.99
C ALA A 169 -13.63 -5.83 0.07
N GLN A 170 -12.34 -5.66 -0.22
CA GLN A 170 -11.37 -5.01 0.67
C GLN A 170 -10.36 -4.22 -0.15
N ARG A 171 -10.12 -2.97 0.25
CA ARG A 171 -9.01 -2.17 -0.26
C ARG A 171 -7.73 -2.48 0.52
N LYS A 172 -6.61 -2.69 -0.18
CA LYS A 172 -5.31 -3.07 0.40
C LYS A 172 -4.19 -2.26 -0.28
N GLY A 173 -3.90 -1.11 0.31
CA GLY A 173 -3.12 -0.07 -0.38
C GLY A 173 -3.96 0.52 -1.51
N GLU A 174 -3.40 0.65 -2.70
CA GLU A 174 -4.12 1.15 -3.88
C GLU A 174 -5.04 0.09 -4.52
N PHE A 175 -4.81 -1.20 -4.24
CA PHE A 175 -5.47 -2.31 -4.93
C PHE A 175 -6.74 -2.80 -4.22
N TRP A 176 -7.71 -3.25 -5.02
CA TRP A 176 -8.90 -3.96 -4.57
C TRP A 176 -8.69 -5.47 -4.64
N GLN A 177 -9.14 -6.17 -3.59
CA GLN A 177 -9.18 -7.63 -3.54
C GLN A 177 -10.48 -8.10 -2.88
N VAL A 178 -10.99 -9.28 -3.27
CA VAL A 178 -12.15 -9.91 -2.63
C VAL A 178 -11.68 -11.06 -1.76
N THR A 179 -11.94 -11.03 -0.45
CA THR A 179 -11.76 -12.23 0.39
C THR A 179 -12.95 -13.15 0.16
N ILE A 180 -12.69 -14.32 -0.44
CA ILE A 180 -13.72 -15.27 -0.88
C ILE A 180 -14.43 -15.90 0.34
N ASP A 181 -15.76 -15.80 0.37
CA ASP A 181 -16.65 -16.54 1.26
C ASP A 181 -17.14 -17.83 0.57
N SER A 182 -17.52 -17.76 -0.72
CA SER A 182 -17.73 -18.92 -1.58
C SER A 182 -17.22 -18.69 -3.01
N ILE A 183 -16.73 -19.76 -3.64
CA ILE A 183 -16.35 -19.80 -5.05
C ILE A 183 -16.94 -21.07 -5.65
N GLU A 184 -17.75 -20.92 -6.69
CA GLU A 184 -18.49 -22.01 -7.33
C GLU A 184 -18.20 -22.00 -8.83
N ARG A 185 -17.82 -23.14 -9.41
CA ARG A 185 -17.62 -23.27 -10.86
C ARG A 185 -18.99 -23.16 -11.55
N SER A 186 -19.07 -22.30 -12.56
CA SER A 186 -20.28 -22.11 -13.33
C SER A 186 -20.70 -23.39 -14.05
N SER A 187 -22.00 -23.67 -14.06
CA SER A 187 -22.57 -24.85 -14.72
C SER A 187 -22.71 -24.66 -16.24
N SER A 188 -22.83 -23.40 -16.68
CA SER A 188 -23.05 -23.04 -18.07
C SER A 188 -22.29 -21.77 -18.43
N ILE A 189 -21.71 -21.75 -19.63
CA ILE A 189 -21.13 -20.54 -20.25
C ILE A 189 -22.18 -19.41 -20.33
N ASN A 190 -23.47 -19.76 -20.45
CA ASN A 190 -24.56 -18.79 -20.47
C ASN A 190 -24.83 -18.11 -19.12
N ASP A 191 -24.33 -18.64 -18.01
CA ASP A 191 -24.59 -18.05 -16.68
C ASP A 191 -23.83 -16.72 -16.52
N GLU A 192 -22.64 -16.59 -17.13
CA GLU A 192 -21.85 -15.35 -17.18
C GLU A 192 -22.59 -14.25 -17.94
N LEU A 193 -23.18 -14.58 -19.09
CA LEU A 193 -24.02 -13.65 -19.86
C LEU A 193 -25.31 -13.25 -19.10
N LYS A 194 -25.92 -14.19 -18.35
CA LYS A 194 -27.07 -13.86 -17.48
C LYS A 194 -26.66 -12.93 -16.35
N HIS A 195 -25.51 -13.16 -15.72
CA HIS A 195 -24.95 -12.27 -14.69
C HIS A 195 -24.72 -10.88 -15.27
N TYR A 196 -24.05 -10.77 -16.43
CA TYR A 196 -23.83 -9.50 -17.13
C TYR A 196 -25.14 -8.72 -17.36
N LEU A 197 -26.17 -9.38 -17.91
CA LEU A 197 -27.48 -8.75 -18.16
C LEU A 197 -28.20 -8.36 -16.85
N ALA A 198 -28.05 -9.15 -15.78
CA ALA A 198 -28.61 -8.85 -14.48
C ALA A 198 -27.93 -7.65 -13.80
N VAL A 199 -26.59 -7.58 -13.84
CA VAL A 199 -25.81 -6.46 -13.30
C VAL A 199 -26.16 -5.17 -14.04
N ARG A 200 -26.18 -5.19 -15.38
CA ARG A 200 -26.62 -4.02 -16.17
C ARG A 200 -28.01 -3.53 -15.75
N LYS A 201 -28.96 -4.45 -15.57
CA LYS A 201 -30.31 -4.08 -15.09
C LYS A 201 -30.28 -3.51 -13.66
N LEU A 202 -29.39 -3.99 -12.78
CA LEU A 202 -29.21 -3.43 -11.44
C LEU A 202 -28.61 -2.02 -11.47
N HIS A 203 -27.71 -1.70 -12.40
CA HIS A 203 -27.29 -0.32 -12.66
C HIS A 203 -28.48 0.57 -13.04
N GLU A 204 -29.20 0.18 -14.09
CA GLU A 204 -30.37 0.91 -14.63
C GLU A 204 -31.52 1.10 -13.62
N THR A 205 -31.65 0.23 -12.60
CA THR A 205 -32.82 0.21 -11.70
C THR A 205 -32.52 0.36 -10.20
N HIS A 206 -31.25 0.27 -9.77
CA HIS A 206 -30.89 0.24 -8.34
C HIS A 206 -29.63 1.02 -8.00
N TYR A 207 -28.51 0.81 -8.71
CA TYR A 207 -27.20 1.38 -8.33
C TYR A 207 -27.02 2.84 -8.76
N ASP A 208 -27.49 3.22 -9.95
CA ASP A 208 -27.21 4.54 -10.53
C ASP A 208 -28.38 5.53 -10.37
N LEU A 209 -29.34 5.23 -9.48
CA LEU A 209 -30.45 6.13 -9.16
C LEU A 209 -29.98 7.30 -8.28
N GLU A 210 -30.48 8.51 -8.55
CA GLU A 210 -30.20 9.72 -7.75
C GLU A 210 -30.86 9.70 -6.36
N GLU A 211 -31.91 8.90 -6.16
CA GLU A 211 -32.64 8.83 -4.90
C GLU A 211 -31.77 8.23 -3.77
N PRO A 212 -31.73 8.84 -2.57
CA PRO A 212 -30.99 8.28 -1.43
C PRO A 212 -31.37 6.83 -1.13
N PHE A 213 -30.38 6.01 -0.79
CA PHE A 213 -30.62 4.62 -0.42
C PHE A 213 -31.42 4.53 0.89
N GLU A 214 -32.63 3.99 0.80
CA GLU A 214 -33.42 3.53 1.94
C GLU A 214 -33.18 2.02 2.13
N PRO A 215 -32.59 1.56 3.26
CA PRO A 215 -32.50 0.14 3.57
C PRO A 215 -33.91 -0.49 3.52
N PRO A 216 -34.10 -1.62 2.84
CA PRO A 216 -35.39 -2.30 2.82
C PRO A 216 -35.80 -2.60 4.27
N ILE A 217 -36.94 -2.05 4.68
CA ILE A 217 -37.52 -2.34 5.99
C ILE A 217 -37.77 -3.85 5.98
N PRO A 218 -37.20 -4.63 6.93
CA PRO A 218 -37.45 -6.06 6.97
C PRO A 218 -38.95 -6.25 7.09
N GLU A 219 -39.56 -6.84 6.05
CA GLU A 219 -40.98 -7.12 6.06
C GLU A 219 -41.24 -7.93 7.33
N LYS A 220 -42.06 -7.38 8.23
CA LYS A 220 -42.50 -8.12 9.41
C LYS A 220 -43.28 -9.30 8.86
N HIS A 221 -42.62 -10.46 8.74
CA HIS A 221 -43.20 -11.68 8.20
C HIS A 221 -44.56 -11.85 8.85
N LYS A 222 -45.60 -11.57 8.08
CA LYS A 222 -46.99 -11.71 8.52
C LYS A 222 -47.09 -13.19 8.87
N PRO A 223 -47.31 -13.55 10.15
CA PRO A 223 -47.13 -14.93 10.60
C PRO A 223 -47.98 -15.81 9.68
N GLU A 224 -47.30 -16.70 8.96
CA GLU A 224 -47.92 -17.56 7.97
C GLU A 224 -49.05 -18.30 8.69
N PRO A 225 -50.32 -18.13 8.27
CA PRO A 225 -51.45 -18.57 9.06
C PRO A 225 -51.34 -20.08 9.25
N ALA A 226 -51.18 -20.51 10.50
CA ALA A 226 -50.82 -21.87 10.84
C ALA A 226 -51.72 -22.87 10.12
N GLY A 227 -51.15 -23.56 9.12
CA GLY A 227 -51.89 -24.41 8.21
C GLY A 227 -52.65 -25.48 8.98
N LEU A 228 -53.97 -25.52 8.78
CA LEU A 228 -54.81 -26.60 9.28
C LEU A 228 -54.24 -27.95 8.83
N PRO A 229 -54.18 -28.97 9.71
CA PRO A 229 -53.52 -30.23 9.39
C PRO A 229 -54.25 -30.97 8.27
N THR A 230 -53.62 -31.05 7.10
CA THR A 230 -54.13 -31.82 5.96
C THR A 230 -54.19 -33.32 6.32
N PRO A 231 -55.34 -34.01 6.14
CA PRO A 231 -55.47 -35.41 6.53
C PRO A 231 -54.59 -36.34 5.67
N MET A 232 -54.02 -37.36 6.30
CA MET A 232 -53.05 -38.27 5.69
C MET A 232 -53.68 -39.17 4.60
N ALA A 233 -53.39 -38.87 3.34
CA ALA A 233 -53.69 -39.77 2.22
C ALA A 233 -52.77 -41.02 2.27
N ARG A 234 -53.36 -42.21 2.17
CA ARG A 234 -52.63 -43.49 2.26
C ARG A 234 -51.80 -43.76 1.00
N LYS A 235 -50.59 -44.28 1.21
CA LYS A 235 -49.64 -44.72 0.18
C LYS A 235 -50.11 -46.06 -0.45
N PRO A 236 -50.30 -46.17 -1.78
CA PRO A 236 -50.57 -47.46 -2.43
C PRO A 236 -49.29 -48.32 -2.54
N PRO A 237 -49.41 -49.66 -2.54
CA PRO A 237 -48.28 -50.59 -2.68
C PRO A 237 -47.84 -50.75 -4.15
N ALA A 238 -46.60 -51.21 -4.35
CA ALA A 238 -46.00 -51.46 -5.66
C ALA A 238 -46.46 -52.80 -6.28
N PRO A 239 -46.56 -52.89 -7.62
CA PRO A 239 -46.64 -54.16 -8.34
C PRO A 239 -45.23 -54.74 -8.60
N SER A 240 -45.16 -56.07 -8.60
CA SER A 240 -43.96 -56.90 -8.80
C SER A 240 -43.77 -57.37 -10.25
N ASP A 241 -42.60 -57.91 -10.56
CA ASP A 241 -42.23 -58.55 -11.83
C ASP A 241 -43.14 -59.73 -12.21
N ASP A 242 -43.37 -59.99 -13.52
CA ASP A 242 -42.87 -61.18 -14.24
C ASP A 242 -43.15 -61.16 -15.78
N ALA A 243 -42.38 -61.96 -16.53
CA ALA A 243 -42.65 -62.64 -17.81
C ALA A 243 -43.12 -61.89 -19.09
N GLY A 244 -42.25 -61.89 -20.12
CA GLY A 244 -42.45 -62.85 -21.21
C GLY A 244 -42.69 -62.37 -22.67
N LEU A 245 -41.78 -62.82 -23.56
CA LEU A 245 -41.99 -63.34 -24.93
C LEU A 245 -42.14 -62.45 -26.19
N SER A 246 -41.21 -62.66 -27.16
CA SER A 246 -41.36 -62.63 -28.65
C SER A 246 -41.68 -61.28 -29.37
N THR A 247 -41.25 -60.96 -30.61
CA THR A 247 -40.57 -61.67 -31.72
C THR A 247 -39.85 -60.65 -32.68
N PRO A 248 -39.07 -61.05 -33.72
CA PRO A 248 -38.01 -60.21 -34.33
C PRO A 248 -38.31 -59.62 -35.72
N THR A 249 -37.43 -58.74 -36.26
CA THR A 249 -36.95 -58.84 -37.66
C THR A 249 -35.73 -57.94 -38.05
N LYS A 250 -34.82 -58.53 -38.84
CA LYS A 250 -33.99 -57.99 -39.96
C LYS A 250 -32.91 -56.88 -39.78
N LYS A 251 -31.66 -57.33 -40.01
CA LYS A 251 -30.48 -56.67 -40.67
C LYS A 251 -30.82 -56.13 -42.08
N PRO A 252 -29.97 -55.35 -42.83
CA PRO A 252 -28.49 -55.17 -42.78
C PRO A 252 -28.01 -53.70 -42.63
N ALA A 253 -26.83 -53.36 -42.09
CA ALA A 253 -25.42 -53.72 -42.37
C ALA A 253 -24.75 -52.91 -43.52
N LEU A 254 -23.84 -52.00 -43.14
CA LEU A 254 -22.62 -51.70 -43.89
C LEU A 254 -21.49 -51.27 -42.93
N SER A 255 -20.30 -51.84 -43.16
CA SER A 255 -18.92 -51.33 -43.03
C SER A 255 -18.67 -49.99 -42.29
N THR A 256 -17.63 -49.82 -41.44
CA THR A 256 -16.23 -50.28 -41.64
C THR A 256 -15.44 -50.44 -40.32
N ARG A 257 -14.47 -51.37 -40.29
CA ARG A 257 -13.40 -51.59 -39.27
C ARG A 257 -12.36 -50.43 -39.27
N LEU A 258 -11.39 -50.21 -38.38
CA LEU A 258 -10.82 -50.70 -37.08
C LEU A 258 -9.81 -49.57 -36.65
N PRO A 259 -8.89 -49.70 -35.67
CA PRO A 259 -8.87 -50.29 -34.31
C PRO A 259 -8.87 -49.18 -33.22
N ARG A 260 -9.36 -49.33 -31.98
CA ARG A 260 -9.01 -50.23 -30.86
C ARG A 260 -7.79 -49.80 -29.99
N GLN A 261 -8.07 -49.00 -28.97
CA GLN A 261 -7.50 -49.00 -27.59
C GLN A 261 -8.58 -48.29 -26.73
N ALA A 262 -9.21 -48.84 -25.68
CA ALA A 262 -8.75 -49.61 -24.53
C ALA A 262 -7.73 -48.82 -23.68
N GLU A 263 -7.95 -48.52 -22.39
CA GLU A 263 -9.03 -48.97 -21.49
C GLU A 263 -9.19 -48.09 -20.22
N SER A 264 -10.35 -48.22 -19.56
CA SER A 264 -10.57 -48.16 -18.11
C SER A 264 -9.98 -47.02 -17.25
N SER A 265 -10.87 -46.20 -16.66
CA SER A 265 -11.28 -46.47 -15.26
C SER A 265 -12.51 -45.66 -14.85
N ARG A 266 -13.48 -46.32 -14.19
CA ARG A 266 -14.62 -45.70 -13.52
C ARG A 266 -14.32 -45.59 -12.02
N ILE A 267 -14.65 -44.47 -11.39
CA ILE A 267 -14.70 -44.35 -9.92
C ILE A 267 -16.16 -44.06 -9.50
N PRO A 268 -16.75 -44.80 -8.55
CA PRO A 268 -18.15 -44.64 -8.17
C PRO A 268 -18.33 -43.53 -7.12
N ALA A 269 -19.40 -42.75 -7.26
CA ALA A 269 -19.81 -41.77 -6.26
C ALA A 269 -20.49 -42.45 -5.06
N LYS A 270 -19.93 -42.27 -3.85
CA LYS A 270 -20.60 -42.54 -2.57
C LYS A 270 -20.10 -41.57 -1.49
N TYR A 271 -20.91 -40.60 -1.11
CA TYR A 271 -20.82 -39.98 0.22
C TYR A 271 -22.22 -39.83 0.81
N ALA A 272 -22.39 -40.34 2.03
CA ALA A 272 -23.65 -40.35 2.76
C ALA A 272 -23.81 -39.10 3.63
N ALA A 273 -25.05 -38.83 4.03
CA ALA A 273 -25.40 -37.66 4.85
C ALA A 273 -24.75 -37.67 6.25
N LEU A 274 -24.37 -36.48 6.73
CA LEU A 274 -23.92 -36.23 8.11
C LEU A 274 -25.06 -35.69 8.98
N PRO A 275 -25.11 -36.03 10.29
CA PRO A 275 -26.21 -35.64 11.17
C PRO A 275 -26.03 -34.23 11.78
N ARG A 276 -27.18 -33.57 12.06
CA ARG A 276 -27.26 -32.31 12.82
C ARG A 276 -26.73 -32.49 14.25
N SER A 277 -25.82 -31.61 14.68
CA SER A 277 -25.46 -31.44 16.10
C SER A 277 -26.44 -30.50 16.82
N LYS A 278 -26.66 -30.75 18.11
CA LYS A 278 -27.53 -29.93 18.98
C LYS A 278 -26.77 -28.70 19.51
N ALA A 279 -27.48 -27.58 19.65
CA ALA A 279 -26.94 -26.36 20.27
C ALA A 279 -26.85 -26.49 21.80
N GLY A 280 -25.82 -25.87 22.38
CA GLY A 280 -25.67 -25.63 23.83
C GLY A 280 -25.63 -24.12 24.13
N PRO A 281 -25.99 -23.68 25.36
CA PRO A 281 -26.16 -22.26 25.68
C PRO A 281 -24.84 -21.52 25.91
N ALA A 282 -24.85 -20.20 25.64
CA ALA A 282 -23.69 -19.32 25.79
C ALA A 282 -23.62 -18.68 27.21
N PRO A 283 -22.40 -18.39 27.73
CA PRO A 283 -22.21 -17.62 28.96
C PRO A 283 -22.25 -16.10 28.71
N LEU A 284 -22.63 -15.36 29.75
CA LEU A 284 -22.80 -13.90 29.77
C LEU A 284 -21.45 -13.13 29.74
N PRO A 285 -21.38 -11.93 29.12
CA PRO A 285 -20.21 -11.05 29.19
C PRO A 285 -20.21 -10.16 30.43
N SER A 286 -19.02 -9.91 30.99
CA SER A 286 -18.78 -8.95 32.07
C SER A 286 -18.36 -7.57 31.55
N SER A 287 -18.73 -6.52 32.27
CA SER A 287 -18.53 -5.11 31.88
C SER A 287 -17.09 -4.61 32.11
N PRO A 288 -16.57 -3.71 31.24
CA PRO A 288 -15.30 -3.00 31.48
C PRO A 288 -15.50 -1.73 32.33
N PRO A 289 -14.47 -1.26 33.06
CA PRO A 289 -14.56 -0.06 33.91
C PRO A 289 -14.43 1.25 33.12
N THR A 290 -15.13 2.27 33.61
CA THR A 290 -15.14 3.63 33.05
C THR A 290 -13.83 4.36 33.34
N VAL A 291 -13.17 4.92 32.31
CA VAL A 291 -12.02 5.83 32.49
C VAL A 291 -12.38 7.19 31.93
N ILE A 292 -12.42 8.19 32.81
CA ILE A 292 -12.62 9.59 32.48
C ILE A 292 -11.26 10.19 32.14
N ALA A 293 -11.11 10.79 30.95
CA ALA A 293 -9.92 11.55 30.58
C ALA A 293 -10.32 12.79 29.76
N SER A 294 -9.88 13.96 30.22
CA SER A 294 -10.23 15.28 29.70
C SER A 294 -9.40 15.67 28.47
N SER A 295 -10.07 16.25 27.47
CA SER A 295 -9.47 16.69 26.20
C SER A 295 -8.71 18.02 26.33
N PRO A 296 -7.47 18.14 25.79
CA PRO A 296 -6.82 19.43 25.57
C PRO A 296 -7.30 20.05 24.25
N THR A 297 -7.66 21.33 24.27
CA THR A 297 -7.96 22.12 23.08
C THR A 297 -6.69 22.37 22.28
N LYS A 298 -6.70 22.02 20.98
CA LYS A 298 -5.54 22.15 20.09
C LYS A 298 -5.68 23.40 19.21
N SER A 299 -4.69 24.30 19.27
CA SER A 299 -4.59 25.48 18.41
C SER A 299 -4.13 25.14 16.99
N GLU A 300 -4.35 26.09 16.07
CA GLU A 300 -4.10 25.92 14.64
C GLU A 300 -2.63 25.71 14.24
N HIS A 301 -2.46 24.78 13.30
CA HIS A 301 -1.49 24.76 12.21
C HIS A 301 0.02 25.03 12.45
N VAL A 302 0.58 24.60 13.58
CA VAL A 302 2.04 24.38 13.66
C VAL A 302 2.40 23.11 12.87
N PRO A 303 3.35 23.16 11.90
CA PRO A 303 3.80 21.96 11.17
C PRO A 303 4.37 20.93 12.15
N ALA A 304 3.85 19.70 12.09
CA ALA A 304 4.23 18.66 13.02
C ALA A 304 5.70 18.26 12.80
N THR A 305 6.56 18.50 13.79
CA THR A 305 7.95 18.05 13.77
C THR A 305 8.04 16.55 13.45
N PRO A 306 8.99 16.09 12.62
CA PRO A 306 9.08 14.69 12.22
C PRO A 306 9.11 13.77 13.45
N THR A 307 8.26 12.74 13.42
CA THR A 307 8.06 11.86 14.58
C THR A 307 9.30 11.00 14.79
N LYS A 308 10.20 11.44 15.68
CA LYS A 308 11.44 10.71 16.00
C LYS A 308 11.15 9.28 16.42
N LEU A 309 11.63 8.31 15.61
CA LEU A 309 11.47 6.89 15.88
C LEU A 309 12.25 6.47 17.15
N ARG A 310 11.80 5.41 17.81
CA ARG A 310 12.51 4.85 18.98
C ARG A 310 13.85 4.25 18.52
N HIS A 311 14.85 4.16 19.40
CA HIS A 311 16.10 3.47 19.03
C HIS A 311 15.87 1.97 18.74
N PRO A 312 16.44 1.38 17.67
CA PRO A 312 16.17 -0.01 17.28
C PRO A 312 16.45 -1.08 18.33
N SER A 313 17.37 -0.85 19.27
CA SER A 313 17.58 -1.77 20.41
C SER A 313 16.38 -1.85 21.36
N ARG A 314 15.56 -0.79 21.42
CA ARG A 314 14.41 -0.66 22.34
C ARG A 314 13.10 -1.17 21.73
N LEU A 315 13.09 -1.52 20.44
CA LEU A 315 11.94 -2.18 19.81
C LEU A 315 11.63 -3.52 20.48
N GLN A 316 10.35 -3.74 20.75
CA GLN A 316 9.85 -4.97 21.36
C GLN A 316 9.81 -6.12 20.34
N HIS A 317 9.80 -7.36 20.84
CA HIS A 317 9.76 -8.58 20.01
C HIS A 317 8.56 -8.65 19.05
N ILE A 318 7.42 -8.07 19.44
CA ILE A 318 6.21 -7.94 18.59
C ILE A 318 6.37 -6.88 17.49
N GLU A 319 7.20 -5.86 17.71
CA GLU A 319 7.48 -4.79 16.75
C GLU A 319 8.55 -5.21 15.72
N LEU A 320 9.26 -6.34 15.91
CA LEU A 320 10.31 -6.84 15.00
C LEU A 320 9.71 -7.50 13.74
N THR A 321 9.26 -6.68 12.79
CA THR A 321 8.68 -7.10 11.50
C THR A 321 9.46 -6.52 10.31
N GLN A 322 9.27 -7.12 9.12
CA GLN A 322 9.81 -6.61 7.85
C GLN A 322 9.38 -5.16 7.59
N ASN A 323 8.09 -4.86 7.81
CA ASN A 323 7.55 -3.51 7.63
C ASN A 323 8.19 -2.51 8.61
N THR A 324 8.43 -2.92 9.86
CA THR A 324 9.15 -2.07 10.83
C THR A 324 10.58 -1.79 10.37
N PHE A 325 11.30 -2.82 9.90
CA PHE A 325 12.65 -2.61 9.36
C PHE A 325 12.65 -1.65 8.15
N ARG A 326 11.69 -1.80 7.24
CA ARG A 326 11.50 -0.94 6.06
C ARG A 326 11.21 0.52 6.44
N ILE A 327 10.36 0.77 7.44
CA ILE A 327 10.08 2.11 7.98
C ILE A 327 11.36 2.75 8.55
N TYR A 328 12.16 1.99 9.29
CA TYR A 328 13.42 2.49 9.86
C TYR A 328 14.49 2.75 8.81
N LEU A 329 14.55 1.91 7.77
CA LEU A 329 15.43 2.10 6.62
C LEU A 329 15.10 3.40 5.87
N LYS A 330 13.81 3.63 5.57
CA LYS A 330 13.33 4.87 4.93
C LYS A 330 13.62 6.10 5.79
N TYR A 331 13.30 6.04 7.08
CA TYR A 331 13.57 7.12 8.03
C TYR A 331 15.07 7.45 8.11
N PHE A 332 15.95 6.46 8.08
CA PHE A 332 17.39 6.67 8.02
C PHE A 332 17.81 7.35 6.70
N MET A 333 17.29 6.91 5.55
CA MET A 333 17.61 7.55 4.26
C MET A 333 17.14 9.01 4.21
N ASP A 334 15.96 9.31 4.79
CA ASP A 334 15.34 10.65 4.79
C ASP A 334 16.00 11.65 5.75
N ASN A 335 16.52 11.17 6.89
CA ASN A 335 17.00 12.04 7.99
C ASN A 335 18.49 11.85 8.29
N GLY A 336 19.15 10.89 7.63
CA GLY A 336 20.55 10.53 7.86
C GLY A 336 21.50 11.71 7.70
N PRO A 337 22.73 11.61 8.25
CA PRO A 337 23.70 12.69 8.17
C PRO A 337 23.95 13.08 6.70
N THR A 338 23.36 14.18 6.28
CA THR A 338 23.77 14.88 5.07
C THR A 338 25.16 15.43 5.37
N HIS A 339 26.17 14.96 4.65
CA HIS A 339 27.46 15.62 4.61
C HIS A 339 27.24 17.00 3.99
N HIS A 340 26.93 17.98 4.83
CA HIS A 340 27.36 19.33 4.57
C HIS A 340 28.88 19.22 4.46
N ASN A 341 29.39 19.36 3.24
CA ASN A 341 30.80 19.55 3.03
C ASN A 341 31.19 20.77 3.86
N THR A 342 31.79 20.52 5.01
CA THR A 342 32.68 21.48 5.67
C THR A 342 34.02 21.48 4.94
N ASP A 343 33.95 21.55 3.59
CA ASP A 343 34.83 22.38 2.77
C ASP A 343 34.46 23.85 3.04
N HIS A 344 34.32 24.20 4.32
CA HIS A 344 34.59 25.55 4.74
C HIS A 344 36.09 25.63 4.49
N ASP A 345 36.48 26.30 3.42
CA ASP A 345 37.88 26.59 3.17
C ASP A 345 38.42 27.19 4.47
N ASP A 346 39.25 26.43 5.18
CA ASP A 346 40.16 26.96 6.17
C ASP A 346 41.15 27.82 5.36
N ASP A 347 40.68 29.02 4.98
CA ASP A 347 41.48 30.22 4.92
C ASP A 347 42.10 30.35 6.32
N PHE A 348 43.21 29.61 6.46
CA PHE A 348 43.97 29.37 7.66
C PHE A 348 44.59 30.70 8.05
N ASP A 349 43.80 31.57 8.70
CA ASP A 349 44.21 32.90 9.12
C ASP A 349 45.41 32.73 10.07
N PRO A 350 46.64 33.01 9.61
CA PRO A 350 47.84 32.56 10.31
C PRO A 350 48.15 33.44 11.53
N PHE A 351 47.22 34.31 11.93
CA PHE A 351 47.36 35.27 13.03
C PHE A 351 46.43 35.05 14.22
N SER A 352 45.57 34.02 14.23
CA SER A 352 44.80 33.64 15.43
C SER A 352 45.66 32.91 16.48
N THR A 353 46.67 33.60 17.01
CA THR A 353 47.46 33.19 18.18
C THR A 353 46.65 33.32 19.47
N SER A 354 46.03 32.22 19.91
CA SER A 354 45.43 32.10 21.25
C SER A 354 46.07 30.97 22.07
N PHE A 355 47.20 31.34 22.68
CA PHE A 355 47.77 30.79 23.92
C PHE A 355 47.08 29.57 24.56
N LEU A 356 47.64 28.37 24.34
CA LEU A 356 47.76 27.38 25.41
C LEU A 356 49.19 26.85 25.46
N TYR A 357 49.74 26.82 26.67
CA TYR A 357 51.07 26.31 26.98
C TYR A 357 51.09 24.78 26.86
N ASP A 358 52.14 24.23 26.28
CA ASP A 358 52.64 22.89 26.64
C ASP A 358 54.18 22.90 26.61
N PRO A 359 54.88 22.41 27.65
CA PRO A 359 56.33 22.56 27.76
C PRO A 359 57.10 21.52 26.93
N SER A 360 58.24 21.96 26.40
CA SER A 360 59.09 21.24 25.47
C SER A 360 59.72 19.94 26.02
N THR A 361 59.88 18.94 25.16
CA THR A 361 61.06 18.05 25.15
C THR A 361 61.59 17.87 23.72
N PRO A 362 62.91 18.04 23.44
CA PRO A 362 63.42 18.11 22.06
C PRO A 362 64.42 17.00 21.66
N THR A 363 64.29 16.52 20.42
CA THR A 363 65.37 15.96 19.56
C THR A 363 64.89 16.08 18.10
N LYS A 364 65.54 16.87 17.22
CA LYS A 364 66.71 16.51 16.39
C LYS A 364 66.48 15.27 15.50
N ASP A 365 66.79 15.25 14.20
CA ASP A 365 67.54 16.19 13.35
C ASP A 365 67.28 15.90 11.85
N SER A 366 67.59 16.83 10.93
CA SER A 366 67.94 16.60 9.50
C SER A 366 66.89 15.96 8.53
N THR A 367 66.70 16.34 7.25
CA THR A 367 67.40 17.22 6.27
C THR A 367 66.45 17.60 5.10
N PRO A 368 66.71 18.69 4.33
CA PRO A 368 65.93 19.06 3.15
C PRO A 368 66.55 18.58 1.81
N ARG A 369 65.71 18.31 0.79
CA ARG A 369 66.11 18.17 -0.63
C ARG A 369 65.07 18.76 -1.59
N PRO A 370 65.44 19.13 -2.84
CA PRO A 370 64.92 20.35 -3.44
C PRO A 370 63.98 20.15 -4.63
N THR A 371 63.19 21.22 -4.84
CA THR A 371 62.54 21.67 -6.09
C THR A 371 62.97 20.97 -7.39
N GLY A 372 62.01 20.31 -8.05
CA GLY A 372 62.13 19.85 -9.44
C GLY A 372 61.13 20.55 -10.35
N PHE A 373 61.59 21.55 -11.11
CA PHE A 373 60.83 22.14 -12.22
C PHE A 373 60.48 21.07 -13.27
N SER A 374 59.24 21.03 -13.76
CA SER A 374 58.96 20.39 -15.05
C SER A 374 57.87 21.08 -15.87
N LYS A 375 58.35 21.90 -16.81
CA LYS A 375 57.87 22.05 -18.19
C LYS A 375 56.36 22.18 -18.46
N ARG A 376 55.99 23.41 -18.85
CA ARG A 376 54.98 23.65 -19.88
C ARG A 376 55.24 22.77 -21.11
N THR A 377 54.20 22.09 -21.60
CA THR A 377 54.10 21.62 -22.99
C THR A 377 52.82 22.13 -23.61
N ALA A 378 52.81 22.22 -24.94
CA ALA A 378 51.93 23.12 -25.68
C ALA A 378 50.48 22.64 -25.83
N GLN A 379 49.63 23.63 -26.08
CA GLN A 379 48.29 23.50 -26.65
C GLN A 379 48.20 22.46 -27.77
N THR A 380 47.25 21.54 -27.65
CA THR A 380 46.49 21.02 -28.79
C THR A 380 44.99 21.23 -28.50
N ARG A 381 44.31 21.81 -29.48
CA ARG A 381 42.91 22.24 -29.41
C ARG A 381 42.02 21.10 -29.92
N PRO A 382 41.20 20.44 -29.07
CA PRO A 382 40.29 19.41 -29.56
C PRO A 382 39.13 20.03 -30.36
N SER A 383 38.59 19.22 -31.27
CA SER A 383 37.52 19.60 -32.19
C SER A 383 36.22 19.95 -31.47
N ILE A 384 35.40 20.77 -32.10
CA ILE A 384 34.01 20.99 -31.70
C ILE A 384 33.22 19.72 -32.07
N GLU A 385 32.75 19.00 -31.06
CA GLU A 385 31.78 17.91 -31.22
C GLU A 385 30.33 18.44 -31.24
N PRO A 386 29.34 17.64 -31.69
CA PRO A 386 27.96 18.08 -31.82
C PRO A 386 27.36 18.51 -30.47
N ILE A 387 26.57 19.58 -30.49
CA ILE A 387 25.89 20.08 -29.29
C ILE A 387 24.73 19.14 -28.93
N ASP A 388 25.01 18.18 -28.06
CA ASP A 388 23.97 17.46 -27.34
C ASP A 388 23.32 18.39 -26.30
N PHE A 389 22.00 18.52 -26.33
CA PHE A 389 21.25 19.38 -25.41
C PHE A 389 21.09 18.73 -24.03
N THR A 390 22.19 18.44 -23.36
CA THR A 390 22.23 18.10 -21.93
C THR A 390 22.04 19.36 -21.10
N LEU A 391 20.78 19.67 -20.79
CA LEU A 391 20.36 20.76 -19.90
C LEU A 391 21.07 20.65 -18.54
N THR A 392 22.14 21.41 -18.36
CA THR A 392 22.92 21.49 -17.11
C THR A 392 22.86 22.91 -16.54
N PRO A 393 21.76 23.29 -15.84
CA PRO A 393 21.79 24.45 -14.96
C PRO A 393 22.66 24.12 -13.75
N ARG A 394 23.97 24.37 -13.88
CA ARG A 394 25.01 24.11 -12.86
C ARG A 394 24.95 25.15 -11.72
N LYS A 395 23.79 25.25 -11.05
CA LYS A 395 23.61 25.97 -9.79
C LYS A 395 23.52 24.92 -8.69
N GLU A 396 24.59 24.78 -7.91
CA GLU A 396 24.62 24.18 -6.56
C GLU A 396 23.60 23.04 -6.32
N GLN A 397 23.61 22.03 -7.19
CA GLN A 397 23.11 20.71 -6.80
C GLN A 397 24.10 20.17 -5.78
N ASN A 398 23.89 20.59 -4.52
CA ASN A 398 24.56 20.10 -3.32
C ASN A 398 24.80 18.60 -3.48
N THR A 399 26.04 18.18 -3.20
CA THR A 399 26.59 16.85 -3.50
C THR A 399 25.68 15.71 -3.04
N LEU A 400 24.67 15.41 -3.88
CA LEU A 400 23.61 14.49 -3.54
C LEU A 400 24.20 13.11 -3.65
N ARG A 401 24.60 12.57 -2.50
CA ARG A 401 25.09 11.21 -2.39
C ARG A 401 23.89 10.29 -2.20
N GLY A 402 23.91 9.16 -2.90
CA GLY A 402 22.92 8.13 -2.72
C GLY A 402 23.46 6.97 -1.87
N TYR A 403 22.53 6.17 -1.38
CA TYR A 403 22.83 5.07 -0.48
C TYR A 403 22.93 3.78 -1.28
N SER A 404 24.09 3.10 -1.23
CA SER A 404 24.21 1.72 -1.72
C SER A 404 23.74 0.73 -0.65
N ILE A 405 23.35 -0.49 -1.03
CA ILE A 405 22.95 -1.52 -0.06
C ILE A 405 24.12 -1.91 0.85
N SER A 406 25.36 -1.89 0.35
CA SER A 406 26.56 -2.11 1.17
C SER A 406 26.80 -1.00 2.19
N TYR A 407 26.53 0.27 1.87
CA TYR A 407 26.55 1.36 2.86
C TYR A 407 25.45 1.17 3.94
N LEU A 408 24.20 0.95 3.51
CA LEU A 408 23.06 0.78 4.43
C LEU A 408 23.24 -0.40 5.40
N ARG A 409 23.97 -1.45 4.99
CA ARG A 409 24.34 -2.60 5.83
C ARG A 409 25.44 -2.33 6.86
N ARG A 410 26.23 -1.27 6.70
CA ARG A 410 27.27 -0.84 7.65
C ARG A 410 26.73 0.05 8.77
N VAL A 411 25.59 0.72 8.56
CA VAL A 411 24.90 1.53 9.58
C VAL A 411 24.57 0.67 10.81
N PRO A 412 25.17 0.91 11.99
CA PRO A 412 25.11 -0.03 13.13
C PRO A 412 23.69 -0.35 13.60
N GLU A 413 22.81 0.65 13.67
CA GLU A 413 21.44 0.49 14.17
C GLU A 413 20.52 -0.22 13.18
N LEU A 414 20.74 -0.01 11.86
CA LEU A 414 20.03 -0.75 10.82
C LEU A 414 20.51 -2.20 10.75
N ALA A 415 21.83 -2.44 10.87
CA ALA A 415 22.40 -3.79 10.93
C ALA A 415 21.88 -4.56 12.16
N LEU A 416 21.85 -3.91 13.33
CA LEU A 416 21.27 -4.46 14.56
C LEU A 416 19.78 -4.79 14.38
N LEU A 417 18.99 -3.89 13.78
CA LEU A 417 17.57 -4.13 13.53
C LEU A 417 17.35 -5.29 12.57
N ALA A 418 18.07 -5.30 11.44
CA ALA A 418 17.98 -6.34 10.43
C ALA A 418 18.34 -7.72 11.01
N HIS A 419 19.39 -7.80 11.83
CA HIS A 419 19.77 -9.03 12.52
C HIS A 419 18.69 -9.49 13.52
N ARG A 420 18.06 -8.56 14.28
CA ARG A 420 16.94 -8.89 15.18
C ARG A 420 15.71 -9.37 14.42
N VAL A 421 15.35 -8.75 13.30
CA VAL A 421 14.21 -9.13 12.44
C VAL A 421 14.48 -10.46 11.73
N ALA A 422 15.65 -10.67 11.13
CA ALA A 422 16.02 -11.94 10.50
C ALA A 422 16.06 -13.11 11.50
N LYS A 423 16.55 -12.88 12.73
CA LYS A 423 16.47 -13.87 13.83
C LYS A 423 15.02 -14.21 14.20
N GLN A 424 14.15 -13.21 14.20
CA GLN A 424 12.73 -13.37 14.49
C GLN A 424 11.97 -14.10 13.39
N GLU A 425 12.24 -13.79 12.12
CA GLU A 425 11.73 -14.54 10.96
C GLU A 425 12.19 -15.99 10.97
N ASN A 426 13.49 -16.24 11.17
CA ASN A 426 14.02 -17.60 11.27
C ASN A 426 13.38 -18.37 12.44
N ARG A 427 13.03 -17.69 13.55
CA ARG A 427 12.27 -18.30 14.66
C ARG A 427 10.81 -18.58 14.29
N ALA A 428 10.15 -17.69 13.55
CA ALA A 428 8.79 -17.88 13.06
C ALA A 428 8.71 -19.02 12.03
N ALA A 429 9.58 -19.01 11.02
CA ALA A 429 9.72 -20.07 10.03
C ALA A 429 10.05 -21.43 10.67
N ARG A 430 10.93 -21.47 11.68
CA ARG A 430 11.19 -22.69 12.47
C ARG A 430 9.97 -23.15 13.28
N LYS A 431 9.13 -22.25 13.80
CA LYS A 431 7.87 -22.63 14.45
C LYS A 431 6.92 -23.25 13.44
N VAL A 432 6.72 -22.62 12.29
CA VAL A 432 5.89 -23.15 11.18
C VAL A 432 6.41 -24.51 10.71
N ALA A 433 7.72 -24.65 10.50
CA ALA A 433 8.35 -25.92 10.12
C ALA A 433 8.23 -27.00 11.21
N LYS A 434 8.30 -26.64 12.51
CA LYS A 434 8.07 -27.59 13.61
C LYS A 434 6.59 -28.01 13.72
N THR A 435 5.65 -27.16 13.30
CA THR A 435 4.23 -27.51 13.20
C THR A 435 3.86 -28.26 11.93
N ARG A 436 4.77 -28.40 10.96
CA ARG A 436 4.60 -29.30 9.79
C ARG A 436 5.08 -30.71 10.17
N PRO A 437 4.19 -31.69 10.47
CA PRO A 437 4.59 -33.08 10.64
C PRO A 437 5.40 -33.59 9.43
N SER A 438 6.65 -33.93 9.71
CA SER A 438 7.53 -34.62 8.76
C SER A 438 7.15 -36.09 8.69
N ASN A 439 6.58 -36.54 7.56
CA ASN A 439 6.21 -37.94 7.31
C ASN A 439 7.41 -38.93 7.22
N SER A 440 8.63 -38.52 7.60
CA SER A 440 9.78 -39.43 7.69
C SER A 440 9.79 -40.17 9.02
N SER A 441 9.59 -41.49 8.99
CA SER A 441 9.52 -42.40 10.14
C SER A 441 10.85 -42.62 10.90
N LYS A 442 11.86 -41.77 10.69
CA LYS A 442 13.12 -41.79 11.46
C LYS A 442 13.09 -40.67 12.50
N PRO A 443 13.10 -40.98 13.81
CA PRO A 443 13.17 -39.95 14.84
C PRO A 443 14.49 -39.17 14.69
N PRO A 444 14.47 -37.84 14.50
CA PRO A 444 15.70 -37.06 14.50
C PRO A 444 16.31 -37.14 15.89
N SER A 445 17.57 -37.56 15.98
CA SER A 445 18.29 -37.60 17.26
C SER A 445 18.24 -36.22 17.92
N SER A 446 17.92 -36.20 19.21
CA SER A 446 17.50 -35.00 19.96
C SER A 446 18.65 -34.03 20.30
N ALA A 447 19.69 -33.98 19.47
CA ALA A 447 20.76 -33.00 19.58
C ALA A 447 20.15 -31.58 19.60
N MET A 448 20.32 -30.92 20.74
CA MET A 448 19.72 -29.64 21.09
C MET A 448 20.24 -28.52 20.17
N ARG A 449 19.69 -28.44 18.95
CA ARG A 449 20.05 -27.44 17.94
C ARG A 449 19.72 -26.05 18.48
N GLN A 450 20.76 -25.38 18.98
CA GLN A 450 20.76 -23.97 19.36
C GLN A 450 20.06 -23.12 18.27
N PRO A 451 19.37 -22.03 18.65
CA PRO A 451 18.78 -21.13 17.67
C PRO A 451 19.91 -20.58 16.80
N SER A 452 19.95 -20.94 15.52
CA SER A 452 21.00 -20.45 14.62
C SER A 452 20.92 -18.93 14.60
N THR A 453 22.07 -18.28 14.76
CA THR A 453 22.23 -16.89 14.36
C THR A 453 21.75 -16.74 12.90
N PRO A 454 21.04 -15.65 12.56
CA PRO A 454 20.71 -15.39 11.16
C PRO A 454 22.00 -15.22 10.37
N THR A 455 22.04 -15.77 9.16
CA THR A 455 23.26 -15.70 8.35
C THR A 455 23.44 -14.28 7.77
N PRO A 456 24.66 -13.85 7.44
CA PRO A 456 24.88 -12.59 6.71
C PRO A 456 24.08 -12.51 5.39
N LYS A 457 23.79 -13.67 4.78
CA LYS A 457 22.92 -13.80 3.60
C LYS A 457 21.45 -13.54 3.90
N ASP A 458 20.92 -14.00 5.03
CA ASP A 458 19.55 -13.68 5.47
C ASP A 458 19.40 -12.16 5.71
N VAL A 459 20.40 -11.55 6.35
CA VAL A 459 20.44 -10.10 6.58
C VAL A 459 20.54 -9.33 5.26
N LYS A 460 21.45 -9.70 4.33
CA LYS A 460 21.54 -9.06 3.00
C LYS A 460 20.22 -9.18 2.22
N ARG A 461 19.55 -10.34 2.27
CA ARG A 461 18.22 -10.54 1.64
C ARG A 461 17.15 -9.62 2.22
N LEU A 462 17.17 -9.38 3.54
CA LEU A 462 16.21 -8.47 4.19
C LEU A 462 16.42 -7.01 3.73
N PHE A 463 17.67 -6.53 3.63
CA PHE A 463 17.98 -5.21 3.06
C PHE A 463 17.51 -5.09 1.60
N ILE A 464 17.92 -6.00 0.71
CA ILE A 464 17.52 -6.00 -0.71
C ILE A 464 15.99 -5.97 -0.84
N ARG A 465 15.29 -6.77 -0.05
CA ARG A 465 13.82 -6.80 -0.07
C ARG A 465 13.20 -5.49 0.37
N ALA A 466 13.67 -4.89 1.47
CA ALA A 466 13.15 -3.62 1.96
C ALA A 466 13.41 -2.46 0.99
N VAL A 467 14.57 -2.42 0.33
CA VAL A 467 14.89 -1.45 -0.73
C VAL A 467 13.98 -1.65 -1.93
N ASN A 468 13.80 -2.88 -2.41
CA ASN A 468 12.89 -3.18 -3.53
C ASN A 468 11.42 -2.85 -3.23
N GLU A 469 10.97 -3.04 -1.99
CA GLU A 469 9.64 -2.61 -1.54
C GLU A 469 9.53 -1.08 -1.54
N LEU A 470 10.52 -0.34 -1.03
CA LEU A 470 10.54 1.13 -1.06
C LEU A 470 10.62 1.71 -2.49
N TYR A 471 11.35 1.06 -3.40
CA TYR A 471 11.43 1.48 -4.81
C TYR A 471 10.09 1.31 -5.52
N ARG A 472 9.40 0.17 -5.30
CA ARG A 472 8.07 -0.09 -5.85
C ARG A 472 6.96 0.80 -5.28
N GLU A 473 7.12 1.26 -4.04
CA GLU A 473 6.25 2.28 -3.41
C GLU A 473 6.57 3.72 -3.89
N GLY A 474 7.49 3.91 -4.84
CA GLY A 474 7.91 5.24 -5.29
C GLY A 474 8.57 6.09 -4.20
N SER A 475 8.98 5.48 -3.08
CA SER A 475 9.53 6.18 -1.92
C SER A 475 11.03 6.51 -2.06
N ILE A 476 11.72 5.78 -2.94
CA ILE A 476 13.13 5.98 -3.31
C ILE A 476 13.26 5.78 -4.82
N VAL A 477 14.30 6.33 -5.45
CA VAL A 477 14.64 6.10 -6.86
C VAL A 477 16.09 5.60 -6.98
N ILE A 478 16.37 4.83 -8.02
CA ILE A 478 17.75 4.52 -8.44
C ILE A 478 18.30 5.77 -9.13
N TRP A 479 19.56 6.15 -8.85
CA TRP A 479 20.13 7.39 -9.37
C TRP A 479 21.65 7.33 -9.56
N ASP A 480 22.14 7.86 -10.69
CA ASP A 480 23.56 7.85 -11.09
C ASP A 480 24.39 8.93 -10.36
N CYS A 481 24.32 8.92 -9.03
CA CYS A 481 25.10 9.79 -8.16
C CYS A 481 26.25 9.04 -7.47
N PRO A 482 27.29 9.75 -6.99
CA PRO A 482 28.30 9.15 -6.13
C PRO A 482 27.64 8.51 -4.90
N SER A 483 28.02 7.27 -4.60
CA SER A 483 27.59 6.60 -3.38
C SER A 483 28.20 7.27 -2.14
N HIS A 484 27.53 7.15 -0.99
CA HIS A 484 28.16 7.46 0.28
C HIS A 484 29.38 6.55 0.50
N PRO A 485 30.59 7.11 0.73
CA PRO A 485 31.77 6.30 1.00
C PRO A 485 31.62 5.58 2.35
N CYS A 486 32.16 4.38 2.44
CA CYS A 486 31.95 3.52 3.61
C CYS A 486 32.81 3.90 4.83
N SER A 487 33.80 4.78 4.64
CA SER A 487 34.68 5.30 5.70
C SER A 487 34.00 6.29 6.63
N ASP A 488 32.91 6.92 6.18
CA ASP A 488 32.31 8.09 6.82
C ASP A 488 31.39 7.75 8.01
N LEU A 489 31.15 6.45 8.26
CA LEU A 489 30.33 5.98 9.37
C LEU A 489 31.11 5.98 10.69
N SER A 490 31.32 7.18 11.25
CA SER A 490 31.75 7.35 12.64
C SER A 490 30.75 6.65 13.59
N PRO A 491 31.19 5.80 14.55
CA PRO A 491 30.29 5.02 15.41
C PRO A 491 29.34 5.81 16.33
N GLY A 492 29.45 7.15 16.37
CA GLY A 492 28.55 8.02 17.13
C GLY A 492 27.44 8.69 16.30
N ASP A 493 27.62 8.84 14.99
CA ASP A 493 26.88 9.84 14.22
C ASP A 493 25.43 9.41 13.94
N SER A 494 25.18 8.15 13.55
CA SER A 494 23.81 7.67 13.34
C SER A 494 22.92 7.69 14.60
N SER A 495 23.50 7.91 15.78
CA SER A 495 22.77 7.85 17.05
C SER A 495 21.79 9.01 17.27
N PHE A 496 22.04 10.21 16.70
CA PHE A 496 21.19 11.40 16.90
C PHE A 496 19.81 11.29 16.24
N LEU A 497 19.69 10.41 15.24
CA LEU A 497 18.47 10.16 14.47
C LEU A 497 17.35 9.56 15.33
N TRP A 498 17.74 8.80 16.35
CA TRP A 498 16.82 8.00 17.15
C TRP A 498 16.44 8.72 18.43
N LYS A 499 15.19 8.56 18.85
CA LYS A 499 14.72 9.06 20.15
C LYS A 499 15.36 8.25 21.29
N MET A 500 16.54 8.69 21.72
CA MET A 500 17.01 8.42 23.06
C MET A 500 15.98 9.01 24.03
N SER A 501 15.38 8.16 24.86
CA SER A 501 14.64 8.67 26.01
C SER A 501 15.67 9.04 27.06
N THR A 502 16.18 10.26 27.01
CA THR A 502 16.64 10.95 28.20
C THR A 502 15.43 11.06 29.12
N SER A 503 15.28 10.08 30.01
CA SER A 503 14.38 10.19 31.14
C SER A 503 14.89 11.35 31.99
N ILE A 504 14.20 12.48 31.94
CA ILE A 504 14.44 13.64 32.80
C ILE A 504 13.99 13.25 34.21
N GLY A 505 14.78 12.40 34.85
CA GLY A 505 14.77 12.16 36.29
C GLY A 505 15.88 12.99 36.90
N PRO A 506 15.61 13.76 37.97
CA PRO A 506 16.66 14.51 38.65
C PRO A 506 17.71 13.56 39.24
N SER A 507 18.96 14.01 39.21
CA SER A 507 20.18 13.29 39.54
C SER A 507 20.08 12.32 40.72
N ALA A 508 20.20 11.03 40.42
CA ALA A 508 20.69 10.03 41.37
C ALA A 508 21.90 9.35 40.72
N ASN A 509 23.10 9.63 41.25
CA ASN A 509 24.39 9.13 40.74
C ASN A 509 24.44 7.60 40.83
N THR A 510 23.92 6.93 39.80
CA THR A 510 24.06 5.49 39.65
C THR A 510 25.19 5.26 38.67
N THR A 511 26.38 4.97 39.19
CA THR A 511 27.50 4.44 38.43
C THR A 511 27.13 3.08 37.86
N THR A 512 26.37 3.06 36.76
CA THR A 512 26.23 1.88 35.91
C THR A 512 27.61 1.56 35.37
N SER A 513 28.25 0.55 35.97
CA SER A 513 29.50 -0.02 35.51
C SER A 513 29.29 -0.56 34.10
N THR A 514 29.68 0.23 33.10
CA THR A 514 29.89 -0.20 31.73
C THR A 514 31.06 -1.17 31.73
N LEU A 515 30.80 -2.43 32.12
CA LEU A 515 31.67 -3.52 31.74
C LEU A 515 31.76 -3.48 30.21
N PRO A 516 32.96 -3.34 29.63
CA PRO A 516 33.08 -3.33 28.18
C PRO A 516 32.46 -4.63 27.66
N PRO A 517 31.63 -4.58 26.60
CA PRO A 517 31.08 -5.80 26.03
C PRO A 517 32.24 -6.70 25.67
N THR A 518 32.36 -7.85 26.35
CA THR A 518 33.44 -8.81 26.12
C THR A 518 33.46 -9.15 24.65
N HIS A 519 34.49 -8.67 23.96
CA HIS A 519 34.50 -8.52 22.52
C HIS A 519 34.64 -9.90 21.88
N THR A 520 33.51 -10.56 21.62
CA THR A 520 33.48 -11.76 20.78
C THR A 520 33.64 -11.32 19.33
N GLU A 521 34.88 -11.06 18.94
CA GLU A 521 35.32 -10.61 17.60
C GLU A 521 34.73 -11.47 16.45
N ASP A 522 34.53 -12.77 16.72
CA ASP A 522 34.52 -13.84 15.72
C ASP A 522 33.32 -13.91 14.74
N ASN A 523 32.39 -12.94 14.71
CA ASN A 523 31.30 -12.99 13.75
C ASN A 523 30.61 -11.68 13.33
N SER A 524 31.33 -10.55 13.33
CA SER A 524 30.98 -9.43 12.44
C SER A 524 31.35 -9.80 10.99
N GLY A 525 30.72 -10.86 10.47
CA GLY A 525 31.15 -11.54 9.24
C GLY A 525 31.33 -10.59 8.07
N ASN A 526 32.57 -10.51 7.59
CA ASN A 526 33.10 -9.44 6.74
C ASN A 526 32.07 -8.93 5.73
N LEU A 527 31.58 -7.71 5.96
CA LEU A 527 30.81 -6.98 4.98
C LEU A 527 31.75 -6.64 3.83
N SER A 528 31.64 -7.39 2.71
CA SER A 528 32.40 -7.13 1.49
C SER A 528 32.38 -5.65 1.14
N ASP A 529 33.51 -5.16 0.62
CA ASP A 529 33.61 -3.80 0.11
C ASP A 529 32.51 -3.52 -0.92
N PRO A 530 31.99 -2.28 -0.98
CA PRO A 530 30.93 -1.93 -1.92
C PRO A 530 31.40 -2.22 -3.35
N ASP A 531 30.56 -2.89 -4.13
CA ASP A 531 30.82 -3.04 -5.57
C ASP A 531 30.74 -1.64 -6.21
N PRO A 532 31.74 -1.20 -7.00
CA PRO A 532 31.66 0.10 -7.69
C PRO A 532 30.48 0.20 -8.66
N ASN A 533 29.86 -0.93 -9.03
CA ASN A 533 28.67 -1.01 -9.88
C ASN A 533 27.39 -1.32 -9.05
N GLU A 534 27.41 -1.16 -7.73
CA GLU A 534 26.22 -1.35 -6.90
C GLU A 534 25.21 -0.22 -7.13
N ASP A 535 23.94 -0.58 -7.39
CA ASP A 535 22.84 0.39 -7.50
C ASP A 535 22.83 1.38 -6.32
N VAL A 536 22.70 2.65 -6.66
CA VAL A 536 22.69 3.77 -5.72
C VAL A 536 21.27 4.32 -5.60
N TYR A 537 20.74 4.35 -4.38
CA TYR A 537 19.35 4.71 -4.10
C TYR A 537 19.24 6.07 -3.39
N VAL A 538 18.39 6.95 -3.91
CA VAL A 538 18.12 8.29 -3.36
C VAL A 538 16.70 8.34 -2.79
N PRO A 539 16.47 8.89 -1.57
CA PRO A 539 15.13 9.10 -1.04
C PRO A 539 14.35 10.11 -1.91
N LEU A 540 13.11 9.77 -2.29
CA LEU A 540 12.27 10.68 -3.06
C LEU A 540 11.64 11.74 -2.15
N THR A 541 12.45 12.71 -1.73
CA THR A 541 11.99 13.84 -0.92
C THR A 541 11.32 14.91 -1.80
N PRO A 542 10.37 15.71 -1.26
CA PRO A 542 9.76 16.82 -1.99
C PRO A 542 10.77 17.83 -2.54
N SER A 543 11.86 18.08 -1.80
CA SER A 543 12.93 19.00 -2.23
C SER A 543 13.75 18.44 -3.39
N PHE A 544 14.14 17.16 -3.34
CA PHE A 544 14.84 16.50 -4.45
C PHE A 544 13.97 16.46 -5.71
N LEU A 545 12.73 15.96 -5.60
CA LEU A 545 11.83 15.89 -6.74
C LEU A 545 11.46 17.29 -7.27
N GLY A 546 11.27 18.27 -6.39
CA GLY A 546 11.02 19.67 -6.77
C GLY A 546 12.10 20.23 -7.70
N SER A 547 13.38 19.98 -7.39
CA SER A 547 14.50 20.39 -8.25
C SER A 547 14.46 19.78 -9.66
N GLN A 548 13.90 18.57 -9.80
CA GLN A 548 13.70 17.93 -11.10
C GLN A 548 12.48 18.53 -11.82
N LEU A 549 11.40 18.80 -11.08
CA LEU A 549 10.17 19.38 -11.63
C LEU A 549 10.38 20.79 -12.20
N GLU A 550 11.26 21.60 -11.61
CA GLU A 550 11.62 22.92 -12.17
C GLU A 550 12.11 22.84 -13.63
N GLY A 551 12.94 21.85 -13.96
CA GLY A 551 13.40 21.61 -15.33
C GLY A 551 12.32 21.06 -16.26
N ILE A 552 11.20 20.55 -15.72
CA ILE A 552 10.17 19.78 -16.44
C ILE A 552 8.92 20.61 -16.69
N ILE A 553 8.50 21.46 -15.75
CA ILE A 553 7.30 22.31 -15.86
C ILE A 553 7.27 23.07 -17.21
N PRO A 554 8.33 23.78 -17.64
CA PRO A 554 8.31 24.48 -18.94
C PRO A 554 8.19 23.55 -20.15
N ILE A 555 8.72 22.33 -20.06
CA ILE A 555 8.69 21.33 -21.15
C ILE A 555 7.28 20.76 -21.28
N VAL A 556 6.66 20.37 -20.17
CA VAL A 556 5.28 19.85 -20.13
C VAL A 556 4.30 20.93 -20.55
N GLN A 557 4.43 22.15 -20.02
CA GLN A 557 3.61 23.29 -20.39
C GLN A 557 3.67 23.58 -21.91
N LYS A 558 4.86 23.54 -22.52
CA LYS A 558 5.02 23.69 -23.98
C LYS A 558 4.36 22.54 -24.76
N ALA A 559 4.50 21.30 -24.27
CA ALA A 559 3.90 20.13 -24.91
C ALA A 559 2.37 20.10 -24.81
N GLU A 560 1.79 20.57 -23.70
CA GLU A 560 0.34 20.67 -23.50
C GLU A 560 -0.27 21.77 -24.35
N ARG A 561 0.36 22.96 -24.41
CA ARG A 561 -0.03 24.03 -25.36
C ARG A 561 -0.01 23.56 -26.81
N ALA A 562 0.99 22.77 -27.22
CA ALA A 562 1.09 22.22 -28.58
C ALA A 562 0.01 21.16 -28.91
N ARG A 563 -0.69 20.60 -27.90
CA ARG A 563 -1.81 19.67 -28.09
C ARG A 563 -3.18 20.33 -28.12
N GLN A 564 -3.29 21.60 -27.72
CA GLN A 564 -4.56 22.31 -27.78
C GLN A 564 -4.93 22.58 -29.25
N PRO A 565 -6.16 22.23 -29.69
CA PRO A 565 -6.55 22.40 -31.08
C PRO A 565 -6.63 23.90 -31.45
N PRO A 566 -6.03 24.32 -32.58
CA PRO A 566 -6.08 25.71 -33.03
C PRO A 566 -7.52 26.07 -33.41
N GLY A 567 -8.21 26.83 -32.56
CA GLY A 567 -9.55 27.37 -32.85
C GLY A 567 -10.56 27.43 -31.70
N LYS A 568 -10.27 26.85 -30.52
CA LYS A 568 -11.23 26.88 -29.37
C LYS A 568 -11.09 28.10 -28.43
N ASN A 569 -10.06 28.92 -28.58
CA ASN A 569 -9.77 30.00 -27.64
C ASN A 569 -10.50 31.30 -28.04
N ASN A 570 -11.77 31.40 -27.63
CA ASN A 570 -12.58 32.63 -27.72
C ASN A 570 -12.05 33.71 -26.75
N GLY A 571 -10.95 34.37 -27.11
CA GLY A 571 -10.48 35.63 -26.51
C GLY A 571 -9.84 35.57 -25.12
N ALA A 572 -10.02 34.50 -24.34
CA ALA A 572 -9.34 34.33 -23.07
C ALA A 572 -7.83 34.00 -23.26
N PRO A 573 -6.90 34.70 -22.61
CA PRO A 573 -5.49 34.32 -22.61
C PRO A 573 -5.34 32.97 -21.89
N ALA A 574 -5.05 31.92 -22.66
CA ALA A 574 -4.93 30.56 -22.14
C ALA A 574 -3.63 30.41 -21.32
N TYR A 575 -3.71 30.76 -20.04
CA TYR A 575 -2.72 30.40 -19.02
C TYR A 575 -2.76 28.90 -18.74
N SER A 576 -2.40 28.10 -19.75
CA SER A 576 -2.10 26.68 -19.53
C SER A 576 -0.79 26.59 -18.76
N GLY A 577 -0.85 26.08 -17.54
CA GLY A 577 0.31 25.54 -16.81
C GLY A 577 0.62 24.12 -17.27
N ALA A 578 1.43 23.41 -16.48
CA ALA A 578 1.70 21.98 -16.63
C ALA A 578 0.82 21.16 -15.67
N SER A 579 0.13 20.12 -16.16
CA SER A 579 -0.62 19.19 -15.30
C SER A 579 0.30 18.23 -14.50
N THR A 580 -0.15 17.78 -13.32
CA THR A 580 0.54 16.80 -12.47
C THR A 580 0.72 15.46 -13.19
N GLU A 581 -0.31 14.93 -13.84
CA GLU A 581 -0.20 13.71 -14.66
C GLU A 581 0.61 13.95 -15.93
N GLY A 582 0.63 15.18 -16.46
CA GLY A 582 1.54 15.61 -17.53
C GLY A 582 2.99 15.41 -17.13
N MET A 583 3.36 15.87 -15.93
CA MET A 583 4.70 15.73 -15.35
C MET A 583 5.07 14.27 -15.05
N VAL A 584 4.20 13.51 -14.36
CA VAL A 584 4.44 12.07 -14.09
C VAL A 584 4.60 11.28 -15.40
N ARG A 585 3.73 11.51 -16.39
CA ARG A 585 3.76 10.83 -17.70
C ARG A 585 4.99 11.22 -18.52
N TYR A 586 5.49 12.44 -18.37
CA TYR A 586 6.75 12.87 -19.01
C TYR A 586 7.95 12.18 -18.38
N LEU A 587 8.05 12.18 -17.05
CA LEU A 587 9.12 11.51 -16.29
C LEU A 587 9.21 10.02 -16.63
N LYS A 588 8.10 9.27 -16.48
CA LYS A 588 8.03 7.83 -16.78
C LYS A 588 8.35 7.45 -18.23
N ARG A 589 8.20 8.39 -19.17
CA ARG A 589 8.51 8.16 -20.59
C ARG A 589 9.97 8.46 -20.92
N LYS A 590 10.57 9.41 -20.21
CA LYS A 590 11.93 9.88 -20.47
C LYS A 590 12.98 8.93 -19.89
N ASP A 591 12.66 8.30 -18.77
CA ASP A 591 13.65 7.66 -17.90
C ASP A 591 12.98 6.63 -16.98
N ASP A 592 13.42 5.36 -17.08
CA ASP A 592 12.84 4.22 -16.38
C ASP A 592 13.02 4.30 -14.84
N ARG A 593 13.95 5.12 -14.35
CA ARG A 593 14.16 5.36 -12.91
C ARG A 593 12.92 5.93 -12.22
N TRP A 594 11.98 6.50 -12.98
CA TRP A 594 10.71 7.04 -12.51
C TRP A 594 9.51 6.10 -12.65
N ALA A 595 9.69 4.84 -13.08
CA ALA A 595 8.59 3.91 -13.37
C ALA A 595 7.54 3.80 -12.24
N TYR A 596 7.98 3.87 -10.98
CA TYR A 596 7.15 3.81 -9.77
C TYR A 596 6.81 5.18 -9.17
N LEU A 597 7.00 6.29 -9.88
CA LEU A 597 6.59 7.62 -9.41
C LEU A 597 5.05 7.73 -9.31
N HIS A 598 4.52 8.18 -8.17
CA HIS A 598 3.09 8.44 -7.95
C HIS A 598 2.74 9.91 -8.15
N VAL A 599 1.46 10.23 -8.36
CA VAL A 599 0.97 11.62 -8.50
C VAL A 599 1.14 12.39 -7.20
N ASP A 600 0.77 11.78 -6.06
CA ASP A 600 0.93 12.31 -4.70
C ASP A 600 2.36 12.80 -4.41
N SER A 601 3.38 12.11 -4.94
CA SER A 601 4.78 12.51 -4.79
C SER A 601 5.09 13.81 -5.55
N VAL A 602 4.55 13.95 -6.75
CA VAL A 602 4.67 15.16 -7.58
C VAL A 602 3.88 16.32 -6.94
N GLU A 603 2.68 16.08 -6.43
CA GLU A 603 1.90 17.08 -5.69
C GLU A 603 2.62 17.56 -4.43
N ALA A 604 3.20 16.65 -3.63
CA ALA A 604 3.98 17.01 -2.45
C ALA A 604 5.22 17.85 -2.81
N ALA A 605 5.89 17.52 -3.93
CA ALA A 605 7.01 18.30 -4.45
C ALA A 605 6.59 19.68 -4.99
N LEU A 606 5.42 19.80 -5.62
CA LEU A 606 4.87 21.07 -6.09
C LEU A 606 4.41 21.96 -4.94
N GLY A 607 3.76 21.40 -3.92
CA GLY A 607 3.43 22.13 -2.68
C GLY A 607 4.69 22.57 -1.90
N TYR A 608 5.79 21.83 -2.01
CA TYR A 608 7.09 22.27 -1.51
C TYR A 608 7.65 23.47 -2.30
N LEU A 609 7.60 23.42 -3.65
CA LEU A 609 7.99 24.55 -4.51
C LEU A 609 7.10 25.79 -4.31
N ASP A 610 5.81 25.61 -4.04
CA ASP A 610 4.83 26.66 -3.71
C ASP A 610 5.17 27.33 -2.37
N GLY A 611 5.49 26.54 -1.34
CA GLY A 611 5.92 27.03 -0.03
C GLY A 611 7.24 27.81 -0.07
N GLU A 612 8.11 27.54 -1.05
CA GLU A 612 9.33 28.30 -1.32
C GLU A 612 9.12 29.44 -2.35
N GLY A 613 7.91 29.62 -2.87
CA GLY A 613 7.58 30.64 -3.89
C GLY A 613 8.24 30.41 -5.26
N ARG A 614 8.75 29.20 -5.54
CA ARG A 614 9.43 28.83 -6.80
C ARG A 614 8.47 28.34 -7.89
N ALA A 615 7.33 27.80 -7.50
CA ALA A 615 6.20 27.48 -8.37
C ALA A 615 4.91 28.02 -7.76
N TRP A 616 3.83 28.02 -8.54
CA TRP A 616 2.48 28.35 -8.07
C TRP A 616 1.42 27.66 -8.94
N MET A 617 0.24 27.43 -8.37
CA MET A 617 -0.88 26.79 -9.08
C MET A 617 -1.72 27.83 -9.84
N CYS A 618 -1.81 27.70 -11.18
CA CYS A 618 -2.51 28.64 -12.05
C CYS A 618 -3.97 28.27 -12.37
N GLY A 619 -4.58 27.38 -11.57
CA GLY A 619 -5.94 26.87 -11.72
C GLY A 619 -6.00 25.48 -12.36
N GLN A 620 -7.11 24.75 -12.11
CA GLN A 620 -7.34 23.37 -12.58
C GLN A 620 -6.12 22.43 -12.37
N GLU A 621 -5.50 22.48 -11.19
CA GLU A 621 -4.35 21.64 -10.81
C GLU A 621 -3.13 21.80 -11.74
N GLN A 622 -3.08 22.88 -12.52
CA GLN A 622 -1.96 23.22 -13.39
C GLN A 622 -0.96 24.11 -12.66
N TRP A 623 0.32 23.89 -12.95
CA TRP A 623 1.42 24.54 -12.25
C TRP A 623 2.29 25.37 -13.20
N GLN A 624 2.81 26.49 -12.70
CA GLN A 624 3.78 27.35 -13.39
C GLN A 624 4.92 27.70 -12.45
N LEU A 625 6.09 28.02 -13.01
CA LEU A 625 7.18 28.59 -12.24
C LEU A 625 6.93 30.06 -11.93
N THR A 626 7.43 30.50 -10.79
CA THR A 626 7.58 31.92 -10.48
C THR A 626 8.77 32.46 -11.28
N VAL A 627 8.62 33.64 -11.88
CA VAL A 627 9.62 34.29 -12.76
C VAL A 627 10.42 35.33 -12.00
#